data_AF-A0A3M1ES43-F1
#
_entry.id   AF-A0A3M1ES43-F1
#
_cell.length_a   1.000
_cell.length_b   1.000
_cell.length_c   1.000
_cell.angle_alpha   90.00
_cell.angle_beta   90.00
_cell.angle_gamma   90.00
#
_symmetry.space_group_name_H-M   'P 1'
#
loop_
_entity.id
_entity.type
_entity.pdbx_description
1 polymer ?
#
loop_
_entity_poly.entity_id
_entity_poly.type
_entity_poly.pdbx_seq_one_letter_code
_entity_poly.pdbx_strand_id
1 'polypeptide(L)'
;MRRDFWYVSPIVLALLLLSPLGFLTPAAAQEPAKEEVQEAGESETREADALFEEEAWEPALRAYGKVIQENPRNGHAWFQFGLTLHYMGRYRDALRAYAQAVKLDFELPVTWYNIAC
;
A
#
# COMPACT_ATOMS: atom_id res chain seq x y z
N MET A 1 42.22 -45.45 -4.56
CA MET A 1 42.68 -45.06 -3.20
C MET A 1 41.50 -44.43 -2.47
N ARG A 2 41.12 -45.00 -1.31
CA ARG A 2 40.07 -44.49 -0.41
C ARG A 2 40.56 -43.22 0.31
N ARG A 3 39.61 -42.38 0.77
CA ARG A 3 39.33 -42.02 2.18
C ARG A 3 38.49 -40.73 2.19
N ASP A 4 37.19 -40.82 2.48
CA ASP A 4 36.56 -40.68 3.82
C ASP A 4 36.14 -39.23 4.09
N PHE A 5 34.89 -38.88 3.75
CA PHE A 5 34.16 -37.77 4.39
C PHE A 5 32.64 -38.07 4.38
N TRP A 6 32.27 -39.31 4.70
CA TRP A 6 30.94 -39.65 5.19
C TRP A 6 30.97 -39.56 6.71
N TYR A 7 30.77 -38.36 7.26
CA TYR A 7 30.52 -38.15 8.69
C TYR A 7 29.30 -37.24 8.83
N VAL A 8 28.13 -37.80 8.53
CA VAL A 8 26.83 -37.18 8.84
C VAL A 8 26.53 -37.56 10.29
N SER A 9 26.56 -36.59 11.19
CA SER A 9 26.35 -36.80 12.62
C SER A 9 25.03 -37.55 12.89
N PRO A 10 25.02 -38.63 13.69
CA PRO A 10 23.85 -39.47 13.92
C PRO A 10 22.66 -38.70 14.54
N ILE A 11 22.94 -37.53 15.13
CA ILE A 11 21.93 -36.61 15.68
C ILE A 11 21.04 -36.02 14.56
N VAL A 12 21.61 -35.69 13.40
CA VAL A 12 20.88 -35.10 12.27
C VAL A 12 19.97 -36.14 11.60
N LEU A 13 20.38 -37.41 11.62
CA LEU A 13 19.59 -38.54 11.11
C LEU A 13 18.42 -38.89 12.05
N ALA A 14 18.58 -38.70 13.36
CA ALA A 14 17.54 -38.98 14.35
C ALA A 14 16.43 -37.91 14.38
N LEU A 15 16.72 -36.66 14.04
CA LEU A 15 15.73 -35.57 14.02
C LEU A 15 14.78 -35.62 12.81
N LEU A 16 15.17 -36.29 11.72
CA LEU A 16 14.35 -36.45 10.52
C LEU A 16 13.30 -37.57 10.62
N LEU A 17 13.41 -38.45 11.63
CA LEU A 17 12.51 -39.60 11.82
C LEU A 17 11.43 -39.38 12.89
N LEU A 18 11.43 -38.24 13.59
CA LEU A 18 10.46 -37.92 14.64
C LEU A 18 9.43 -36.84 14.24
N SER A 19 9.32 -36.53 12.95
CA SER A 19 8.25 -35.68 12.43
C SER A 19 7.36 -36.53 11.52
N PRO A 20 6.07 -36.74 11.87
CA PRO A 20 5.19 -37.57 11.07
C PRO A 20 4.93 -36.90 9.72
N LEU A 21 5.34 -37.58 8.66
CA LEU A 21 4.83 -37.38 7.31
C LEU A 21 3.31 -37.54 7.33
N GLY A 22 2.58 -36.47 7.02
CA GLY A 22 1.16 -36.53 6.73
C GLY A 22 0.47 -35.20 6.89
N PHE A 23 0.29 -34.50 5.77
CA PHE A 23 -0.85 -33.67 5.34
C PHE A 23 -0.31 -32.75 4.21
N LEU A 24 -0.54 -33.09 2.93
CA LEU A 24 -1.58 -32.48 2.07
C LEU A 24 -1.57 -30.94 2.21
N THR A 25 -1.33 -30.08 1.23
CA THR A 25 -1.73 -30.06 -0.19
C THR A 25 -1.05 -28.85 -0.87
N PRO A 26 -1.06 -28.75 -2.22
CA PRO A 26 -0.30 -27.76 -2.97
C PRO A 26 -1.01 -26.41 -2.92
N ALA A 27 -0.32 -25.38 -2.47
CA ALA A 27 -0.82 -24.02 -2.50
C ALA A 27 0.29 -23.13 -3.04
N ALA A 28 0.02 -22.59 -4.23
CA ALA A 28 0.71 -21.47 -4.82
C ALA A 28 2.23 -21.61 -4.90
N ALA A 29 2.71 -21.93 -6.11
CA ALA A 29 3.83 -21.18 -6.62
C ALA A 29 3.47 -19.70 -6.44
N GLN A 30 3.97 -19.10 -5.37
CA GLN A 30 3.97 -17.68 -5.12
C GLN A 30 4.72 -17.09 -6.30
N GLU A 31 3.97 -16.49 -7.24
CA GLU A 31 4.53 -15.43 -8.06
C GLU A 31 5.04 -14.36 -7.09
N PRO A 32 6.36 -14.13 -7.00
CA PRO A 32 6.88 -13.10 -6.12
C PRO A 32 6.70 -11.74 -6.80
N ALA A 33 6.31 -10.75 -6.00
CA ALA A 33 6.43 -9.31 -6.25
C ALA A 33 5.43 -8.67 -7.22
N LYS A 34 4.25 -8.28 -6.69
CA LYS A 34 3.62 -7.01 -7.06
C LYS A 34 3.20 -6.27 -5.80
N GLU A 35 3.65 -5.03 -5.77
CA GLU A 35 3.43 -3.96 -4.80
C GLU A 35 3.23 -4.37 -3.34
N GLU A 36 4.27 -4.11 -2.56
CA GLU A 36 4.11 -3.48 -1.26
C GLU A 36 3.42 -2.11 -1.49
N VAL A 37 2.11 -2.11 -1.79
CA VAL A 37 1.30 -0.89 -1.75
C VAL A 37 1.37 -0.45 -0.30
N GLN A 38 1.94 0.72 -0.13
CA GLN A 38 2.37 1.24 1.14
C GLN A 38 1.17 1.51 2.06
N GLU A 39 0.75 0.50 2.83
CA GLU A 39 -0.27 0.60 3.89
C GLU A 39 0.02 1.70 4.93
N ALA A 40 1.25 2.22 4.96
CA ALA A 40 1.64 3.35 5.80
C ALA A 40 0.83 4.63 5.51
N GLY A 41 0.26 4.79 4.31
CA GLY A 41 -0.55 5.96 3.95
C GLY A 41 -2.04 5.83 4.30
N GLU A 42 -2.57 4.60 4.35
CA GLU A 42 -4.01 4.34 4.53
C GLU A 42 -4.47 4.52 5.97
N SER A 43 -3.56 4.33 6.94
CA SER A 43 -3.92 4.47 8.35
C SER A 43 -4.15 5.91 8.76
N GLU A 44 -3.43 6.85 8.17
CA GLU A 44 -3.47 8.28 8.52
C GLU A 44 -4.68 9.00 7.92
N THR A 45 -5.22 8.51 6.79
CA THR A 45 -6.33 9.18 6.10
C THR A 45 -7.72 8.76 6.57
N ARG A 46 -7.86 7.72 7.41
CA ARG A 46 -9.18 7.16 7.79
C ARG A 46 -10.20 8.19 8.27
N GLU A 47 -9.78 9.14 9.12
CA GLU A 47 -10.68 10.21 9.60
C GLU A 47 -11.08 11.16 8.47
N ALA A 48 -10.12 11.52 7.61
CA ALA A 48 -10.37 12.40 6.47
C ALA A 48 -11.28 11.72 5.43
N ASP A 49 -11.10 10.42 5.20
CA ASP A 49 -11.92 9.60 4.31
C ASP A 49 -13.35 9.51 4.84
N ALA A 50 -13.55 9.31 6.16
CA ALA A 50 -14.88 9.32 6.75
C ALA A 50 -15.60 10.68 6.55
N LEU A 51 -14.90 11.79 6.78
CA LEU A 51 -15.45 13.13 6.56
C LEU A 51 -15.78 13.38 5.08
N PHE A 52 -15.00 12.81 4.17
CA PHE A 52 -15.23 12.89 2.75
C PHE A 52 -16.51 12.13 2.34
N GLU A 53 -16.71 10.91 2.85
CA GLU A 53 -17.92 10.10 2.63
C GLU A 53 -19.18 10.76 3.21
N GLU A 54 -19.04 11.56 4.27
CA GLU A 54 -20.12 12.39 4.83
C GLU A 54 -20.41 13.66 4.00
N GLU A 55 -19.73 13.85 2.86
CA GLU A 55 -19.77 15.06 2.02
C GLU A 55 -19.39 16.34 2.80
N ALA A 56 -18.69 16.19 3.93
CA ALA A 56 -18.24 17.27 4.77
C ALA A 56 -16.93 17.85 4.20
N TRP A 57 -17.03 18.55 3.08
CA TRP A 57 -15.89 18.96 2.26
C TRP A 57 -14.89 19.86 3.02
N GLU A 58 -15.34 20.88 3.75
CA GLU A 58 -14.42 21.75 4.50
C GLU A 58 -13.69 21.01 5.63
N PRO A 59 -14.36 20.20 6.48
CA PRO A 59 -13.69 19.30 7.41
C PRO A 59 -12.71 18.34 6.74
N ALA A 60 -13.12 17.64 5.69
CA ALA A 60 -12.28 16.68 4.97
C ALA A 60 -11.02 17.36 4.40
N LEU A 61 -11.17 18.55 3.82
CA LEU A 61 -10.06 19.33 3.28
C LEU A 61 -9.03 19.68 4.36
N ARG A 62 -9.48 20.06 5.56
CA ARG A 62 -8.58 20.32 6.69
C ARG A 62 -7.90 19.05 7.19
N ALA A 63 -8.63 17.94 7.26
CA ALA A 63 -8.11 16.65 7.70
C ALA A 63 -7.02 16.13 6.74
N TYR A 64 -7.28 16.11 5.42
CA TYR A 64 -6.24 15.77 4.44
C TYR A 64 -5.07 16.76 4.45
N GLY A 65 -5.35 18.06 4.65
CA GLY A 65 -4.31 19.07 4.80
C GLY A 65 -3.38 18.80 5.99
N LYS A 66 -3.91 18.26 7.10
CA LYS A 66 -3.11 17.83 8.25
C LYS A 66 -2.25 16.61 7.92
N VAL A 67 -2.81 15.60 7.26
CA VAL A 67 -2.05 14.42 6.79
C VAL A 67 -0.90 14.84 5.87
N ILE A 68 -1.14 15.80 4.96
CA ILE A 68 -0.10 16.34 4.08
C ILE A 68 0.99 17.09 4.86
N GLN A 69 0.64 17.79 5.95
CA GLN A 69 1.63 18.47 6.80
C GLN A 69 2.52 17.48 7.55
N GLU A 70 1.93 16.38 8.04
CA GLU A 70 2.63 15.32 8.77
C GLU A 70 3.48 14.47 7.83
N ASN A 71 2.91 14.12 6.66
CA ASN A 71 3.57 13.36 5.62
C ASN A 71 3.39 14.01 4.23
N PRO A 72 4.29 14.93 3.84
CA PRO A 72 4.21 15.61 2.55
C PRO A 72 4.41 14.70 1.34
N ARG A 73 4.89 13.47 1.55
CA ARG A 73 5.10 12.45 0.51
C ARG A 73 3.92 11.49 0.36
N ASN A 74 2.86 11.68 1.14
CA ASN A 74 1.65 10.86 1.01
C ASN A 74 0.87 11.25 -0.26
N GLY A 75 1.13 10.53 -1.35
CA GLY A 75 0.47 10.76 -2.63
C GLY A 75 -1.04 10.54 -2.60
N HIS A 76 -1.52 9.58 -1.79
CA HIS A 76 -2.95 9.34 -1.57
C HIS A 76 -3.62 10.55 -0.91
N ALA A 77 -3.01 11.13 0.13
CA ALA A 77 -3.55 12.32 0.80
C ALA A 77 -3.59 13.55 -0.13
N TRP A 78 -2.57 13.75 -0.97
CA TRP A 78 -2.58 14.79 -1.99
C TRP A 78 -3.68 14.59 -3.03
N PHE A 79 -3.91 13.34 -3.42
CA PHE A 79 -4.97 12.98 -4.34
C PHE A 79 -6.35 13.28 -3.75
N GLN A 80 -6.63 12.77 -2.55
CA GLN A 80 -7.90 13.01 -1.86
C GLN A 80 -8.12 14.49 -1.53
N PHE A 81 -7.07 15.23 -1.18
CA PHE A 81 -7.13 16.69 -1.02
C PHE A 81 -7.56 17.39 -2.33
N GLY A 82 -7.03 16.94 -3.47
CA GLY A 82 -7.45 17.41 -4.78
C GLY A 82 -8.90 17.06 -5.11
N LEU A 83 -9.34 15.86 -4.73
CA LEU A 83 -10.71 15.40 -4.91
C LEU A 83 -11.71 16.24 -4.12
N THR A 84 -11.43 16.47 -2.84
CA THR A 84 -12.26 17.35 -2.00
C THR A 84 -12.35 18.76 -2.59
N LEU A 85 -11.24 19.32 -3.09
CA LEU A 85 -11.25 20.62 -3.77
C LEU A 85 -12.10 20.61 -5.05
N HIS A 86 -12.09 19.50 -5.79
CA HIS A 86 -12.91 19.34 -6.99
C HIS A 86 -14.41 19.39 -6.64
N TYR A 87 -14.86 18.64 -5.62
CA TYR A 87 -16.25 18.67 -5.17
C TYR A 87 -16.68 20.05 -4.63
N MET A 88 -15.75 20.82 -4.06
CA MET A 88 -15.99 22.22 -3.67
C MET A 88 -15.98 23.21 -4.84
N GLY A 89 -15.80 22.77 -6.09
CA GLY A 89 -15.73 23.63 -7.28
C GLY A 89 -14.40 24.39 -7.43
N ARG A 90 -13.37 24.06 -6.63
CA ARG A 90 -12.04 24.70 -6.65
C ARG A 90 -11.09 23.97 -7.60
N TYR A 91 -11.49 23.88 -8.87
CA TYR A 91 -10.80 23.06 -9.88
C TYR A 91 -9.32 23.41 -10.09
N ARG A 92 -8.96 24.70 -10.05
CA ARG A 92 -7.55 25.14 -10.22
C ARG A 92 -6.65 24.65 -9.07
N ASP A 93 -7.21 24.54 -7.87
CA ASP A 93 -6.47 24.07 -6.71
C ASP A 93 -6.40 22.54 -6.70
N ALA A 94 -7.50 21.89 -7.10
CA ALA A 94 -7.57 20.45 -7.30
C ALA A 94 -6.50 19.95 -8.29
N LEU A 95 -6.36 20.61 -9.45
CA LEU A 95 -5.34 20.25 -10.44
C LEU A 95 -3.91 20.36 -9.89
N ARG A 96 -3.63 21.34 -9.03
CA ARG A 96 -2.32 21.46 -8.38
C ARG A 96 -2.06 20.32 -7.40
N ALA A 97 -3.09 19.92 -6.64
CA ALA A 97 -3.00 18.80 -5.72
C ALA A 97 -2.82 17.46 -6.46
N TYR A 98 -3.60 17.22 -7.52
CA TYR A 98 -3.43 16.05 -8.37
C TYR A 98 -2.05 16.00 -9.03
N ALA A 99 -1.54 17.13 -9.53
CA ALA A 99 -0.19 17.19 -10.08
C ALA A 99 0.87 16.84 -9.03
N GLN A 100 0.65 17.18 -7.76
CA GLN A 100 1.53 16.79 -6.68
C GLN A 100 1.43 15.31 -6.35
N ALA A 101 0.24 14.72 -6.34
CA ALA A 101 0.04 13.28 -6.17
C ALA A 101 0.76 12.48 -7.26
N VAL A 102 0.62 12.89 -8.52
CA VAL A 102 1.31 12.26 -9.67
C VAL A 102 2.83 12.38 -9.55
N LYS A 103 3.36 13.52 -9.09
CA LYS A 103 4.81 13.69 -8.84
C LYS A 103 5.35 12.79 -7.74
N LEU A 104 4.49 12.31 -6.84
CA LEU A 104 4.85 11.42 -5.75
C LEU A 104 4.69 9.94 -6.16
N ASP A 105 4.58 9.66 -7.46
CA ASP A 105 4.35 8.33 -8.02
C ASP A 105 3.10 7.63 -7.44
N PHE A 106 2.10 8.42 -7.04
CA PHE A 106 0.81 7.85 -6.68
C PHE A 106 0.14 7.32 -7.95
N GLU A 107 0.09 6.00 -8.08
CA GLU A 107 -0.69 5.35 -9.12
C GLU A 107 -2.15 5.68 -8.92
N LEU A 108 -2.62 6.66 -9.69
CA LEU A 108 -4.03 6.99 -9.74
C LEU A 108 -4.76 5.77 -10.30
N PRO A 109 -5.81 5.28 -9.61
CA PRO A 109 -6.68 4.26 -10.18
C PRO A 109 -7.11 4.69 -11.59
N VAL A 110 -7.07 3.74 -12.53
CA VAL A 110 -7.30 4.00 -13.96
C VAL A 110 -8.63 4.73 -14.24
N THR A 111 -9.58 4.64 -13.30
CA THR A 111 -10.87 5.36 -13.28
C THR A 111 -10.73 6.90 -13.24
N TRP A 112 -9.61 7.44 -12.74
CA TRP A 112 -9.39 8.88 -12.57
C TRP A 112 -8.87 9.60 -13.82
N TYR A 113 -8.45 8.85 -14.85
CA TYR A 113 -8.01 9.41 -16.14
C TYR A 113 -9.06 10.35 -16.76
N ASN A 114 -10.33 10.13 -16.46
CA ASN A 114 -11.45 10.93 -16.97
C ASN A 114 -11.60 12.32 -16.31
N ILE A 115 -10.92 12.61 -15.20
CA ILE A 115 -10.99 13.92 -14.52
C ILE A 115 -9.87 14.87 -15.01
N ALA A 116 -8.85 14.33 -15.67
CA ALA A 116 -7.74 15.10 -16.24
C ALA A 116 -8.02 15.66 -17.65
N CYS A 117 -9.12 15.26 -18.29
CA CYS A 117 -9.57 15.77 -19.60
C CYS A 117 -10.70 16.78 -19.43
#